data_AF-A0A1G8YZY0-F1
#
_entry.id   AF-A0A1G8YZY0-F1
#
_cell.length_a   1.000
_cell.length_b   1.000
_cell.length_c   1.000
_cell.angle_alpha   90.00
_cell.angle_beta   90.00
_cell.angle_gamma   90.00
#
_symmetry.space_group_name_H-M   'P 1'
#
loop_
_entity.id
_entity.type
_entity.pdbx_description
1 polymer ?
#
loop_
_entity_poly.entity_id
_entity_poly.type
_entity_poly.pdbx_seq_one_letter_code
_entity_poly.pdbx_strand_id
1 'polypeptide(L)'
;MTETAVLLADNGHGRGTTAPLPPANRAAESGNDAQADEKIDREQLLAVSTDLIRSLHRRITGRRFRGNKHDGVKLGYARALATAVQVHNQVLRDMEMEELERRIAALEEAKK
;
A
#
# COMPACT_ATOMS: atom_id res chain seq x y z
N MET A 1 32.75 -25.75 61.81
CA MET A 1 33.53 -24.50 61.81
C MET A 1 33.02 -23.66 60.65
N THR A 2 32.21 -22.65 60.97
CA THR A 2 32.50 -21.20 60.79
C THR A 2 32.08 -20.75 59.38
N GLU A 3 30.90 -20.15 59.15
CA GLU A 3 30.50 -18.77 59.51
C GLU A 3 31.57 -17.71 59.25
N THR A 4 31.11 -16.49 58.90
CA THR A 4 31.81 -15.19 58.81
C THR A 4 32.29 -14.79 57.40
N ALA A 5 32.28 -13.54 56.94
CA ALA A 5 31.37 -12.40 57.01
C ALA A 5 31.86 -11.39 55.94
N VAL A 6 30.92 -10.59 55.44
CA VAL A 6 30.97 -9.21 54.90
C VAL A 6 32.33 -8.46 54.87
N LEU A 7 32.67 -7.85 53.71
CA LEU A 7 33.33 -6.52 53.56
C LEU A 7 33.39 -6.14 52.05
N LEU A 8 32.47 -5.34 51.49
CA LEU A 8 32.40 -3.86 51.41
C LEU A 8 33.59 -3.14 50.73
N ALA A 9 33.24 -2.46 49.63
CA ALA A 9 33.86 -1.30 48.96
C ALA A 9 34.84 -1.54 47.79
N ASP A 10 34.39 -1.24 46.56
CA ASP A 10 34.95 -0.10 45.80
C ASP A 10 33.88 0.52 44.89
N ASN A 11 33.74 1.84 45.00
CA ASN A 11 32.70 2.65 44.40
C ASN A 11 33.19 3.25 43.07
N GLY A 12 32.98 2.53 41.96
CA GLY A 12 33.09 3.10 40.61
C GLY A 12 31.91 4.02 40.30
N HIS A 13 32.07 5.33 40.52
CA HIS A 13 31.11 6.36 40.11
C HIS A 13 31.04 6.47 38.57
N GLY A 14 30.02 5.84 37.98
CA GLY A 14 29.60 6.01 36.59
C GLY A 14 28.19 6.61 36.53
N ARG A 15 28.13 7.91 36.27
CA ARG A 15 26.95 8.78 36.17
C ARG A 15 25.91 8.27 35.14
N GLY A 16 24.63 8.22 35.52
CA GLY A 16 23.52 8.03 34.57
C GLY A 16 22.18 7.69 35.21
N THR A 17 21.47 8.69 35.69
CA THR A 17 20.13 8.64 36.30
C THR A 17 19.13 7.86 35.45
N THR A 18 18.54 6.80 35.99
CA THR A 18 17.40 6.09 35.40
C THR A 18 16.15 6.97 35.43
N ALA A 19 15.82 7.61 34.32
CA ALA A 19 14.51 8.23 34.13
C ALA A 19 13.54 7.18 33.52
N PRO A 20 12.31 7.03 34.04
CA PRO A 20 11.31 6.17 33.40
C PRO A 20 10.92 6.76 32.04
N LEU A 21 10.88 5.91 31.01
CA LEU A 21 10.38 6.29 29.68
C LEU A 21 8.94 6.80 29.81
N PRO A 22 8.59 7.96 29.23
CA PRO A 22 7.21 8.44 29.22
C PRO A 22 6.35 7.52 28.35
N PRO A 23 5.04 7.40 28.63
CA PRO A 23 4.14 6.61 27.79
C PRO A 23 4.10 7.22 26.40
N ALA A 24 4.39 6.41 25.38
CA ALA A 24 4.24 6.77 23.97
C ALA A 24 2.75 6.98 23.67
N ASN A 25 2.27 8.18 23.97
CA ASN A 25 0.94 8.63 23.63
C ASN A 25 0.96 9.09 22.17
N ARG A 26 0.11 8.48 21.35
CA ARG A 26 -0.25 8.83 19.97
C ARG A 26 0.88 8.88 18.93
N ALA A 27 1.09 7.75 18.25
CA ALA A 27 0.80 7.76 16.83
C ALA A 27 -0.73 7.62 16.74
N ALA A 28 -1.54 8.68 16.67
CA ALA A 28 -1.73 9.43 15.44
C ALA A 28 -1.58 8.47 14.25
N GLU A 29 -2.53 7.53 14.14
CA GLU A 29 -3.00 6.97 12.88
C GLU A 29 -3.47 8.16 12.04
N SER A 30 -2.50 8.92 11.51
CA SER A 30 -2.78 10.05 10.64
C SER A 30 -3.06 9.48 9.26
N GLY A 31 -4.34 9.26 9.01
CA GLY A 31 -4.94 9.47 7.71
C GLY A 31 -4.70 8.37 6.69
N ASN A 32 -5.43 7.27 6.83
CA ASN A 32 -5.97 6.61 5.64
C ASN A 32 -7.47 6.90 5.44
N ASP A 33 -8.08 7.67 6.35
CA ASP A 33 -9.52 7.92 6.40
C ASP A 33 -9.95 9.10 5.50
N ALA A 34 -9.05 9.58 4.63
CA ALA A 34 -9.26 10.76 3.81
C ALA A 34 -8.92 10.54 2.32
N GLN A 35 -8.82 9.30 1.84
CA GLN A 35 -9.13 9.06 0.42
C GLN A 35 -10.66 9.09 0.32
N ALA A 36 -11.19 10.30 0.19
CA ALA A 36 -12.57 10.55 -0.16
C ALA A 36 -12.96 9.70 -1.39
N ASP A 37 -14.25 9.38 -1.46
CA ASP A 37 -15.04 8.56 -2.39
C ASP A 37 -14.88 8.90 -3.90
N GLU A 38 -13.66 9.19 -4.34
CA GLU A 38 -13.32 9.56 -5.70
C GLU A 38 -13.20 8.29 -6.53
N LYS A 39 -14.21 8.07 -7.38
CA LYS A 39 -14.21 6.98 -8.33
C LYS A 39 -13.01 7.13 -9.27
N ILE A 40 -12.25 6.06 -9.42
CA ILE A 40 -11.15 6.01 -10.39
C ILE A 40 -11.74 6.15 -11.79
N ASP A 41 -11.35 7.18 -12.53
CA ASP A 41 -11.72 7.34 -13.93
C ASP A 41 -10.80 6.53 -14.87
N ARG A 42 -11.05 6.59 -16.18
CA ARG A 42 -10.29 5.84 -17.18
C ARG A 42 -8.83 6.28 -17.29
N GLU A 43 -8.55 7.57 -17.16
CA GLU A 43 -7.19 8.12 -17.26
C GLU A 43 -6.36 7.71 -16.04
N GLN A 44 -6.95 7.80 -14.85
CA GLN A 44 -6.35 7.33 -13.61
C GLN A 44 -6.06 5.83 -13.66
N LEU A 45 -6.99 5.03 -14.20
CA LEU A 45 -6.79 3.59 -14.39
C LEU A 45 -5.62 3.28 -15.34
N LEU A 46 -5.49 4.06 -16.42
CA LEU A 46 -4.36 3.95 -17.35
C LEU A 46 -3.03 4.34 -16.68
N ALA A 47 -3.02 5.37 -15.84
CA ALA A 47 -1.84 5.76 -15.10
C ALA A 47 -1.38 4.65 -14.13
N VAL A 48 -2.29 4.14 -13.30
CA VAL A 48 -2.00 3.06 -12.33
C VAL A 48 -1.52 1.79 -13.02
N SER A 49 -2.17 1.38 -14.11
CA SER A 49 -1.76 0.20 -14.89
C SER A 49 -0.39 0.39 -15.55
N THR A 50 -0.12 1.58 -16.10
CA THR A 50 1.18 1.92 -16.69
C THR A 50 2.30 1.83 -15.66
N ASP A 51 2.09 2.35 -14.46
CA ASP A 51 3.09 2.33 -13.40
C ASP A 51 3.35 0.92 -12.88
N LEU A 52 2.30 0.10 -12.74
CA LEU A 52 2.43 -1.32 -12.41
C LEU A 52 3.26 -2.05 -13.47
N ILE A 53 2.95 -1.86 -14.75
CA ILE A 53 3.67 -2.47 -15.87
C ILE A 53 5.14 -2.03 -15.86
N ARG A 54 5.43 -0.73 -15.73
CA ARG A 54 6.81 -0.21 -15.69
C ARG A 54 7.61 -0.79 -14.53
N SER A 55 7.00 -0.88 -13.35
CA SER A 55 7.63 -1.45 -12.15
C SER A 55 8.01 -2.92 -12.36
N LEU A 56 7.09 -3.72 -12.89
CA LEU A 56 7.33 -5.13 -13.19
C LEU A 56 8.35 -5.30 -14.33
N HIS A 57 8.21 -4.53 -15.40
CA HIS A 57 9.11 -4.54 -16.56
C HIS A 57 10.56 -4.25 -16.14
N ARG A 58 10.80 -3.14 -15.43
CA ARG A 58 12.13 -2.76 -14.91
C ARG A 58 12.77 -3.88 -14.09
N ARG A 59 11.94 -4.65 -13.39
CA ARG A 59 12.40 -5.73 -12.53
C ARG A 59 12.82 -6.98 -13.31
N ILE A 60 12.10 -7.32 -14.38
CA ILE A 60 12.39 -8.52 -15.19
C ILE A 60 13.45 -8.25 -16.27
N THR A 61 13.60 -7.01 -16.74
CA THR A 61 14.55 -6.66 -17.82
C THR A 61 15.94 -6.26 -17.33
N GLY A 62 16.26 -6.45 -16.04
CA GLY A 62 17.61 -6.24 -15.54
C GLY A 62 18.61 -7.22 -16.16
N ARG A 63 19.91 -6.87 -16.16
CA ARG A 63 21.00 -7.69 -16.74
C ARG A 63 21.00 -9.16 -16.24
N ARG A 64 20.57 -9.39 -15.00
CA ARG A 64 20.26 -10.71 -14.43
C ARG A 64 19.12 -10.58 -13.45
N PHE A 65 18.14 -11.49 -13.51
CA PHE A 65 17.11 -11.59 -12.50
C PHE A 65 17.69 -12.15 -11.19
N ARG A 66 17.38 -11.51 -10.06
CA ARG A 66 17.69 -12.01 -8.71
C ARG A 66 16.44 -11.90 -7.85
N GLY A 67 15.94 -13.06 -7.43
CA GLY A 67 14.81 -13.11 -6.51
C GLY A 67 15.18 -12.53 -5.15
N ASN A 68 14.30 -11.70 -4.60
CA ASN A 68 14.35 -11.23 -3.22
C ASN A 68 13.31 -12.00 -2.39
N LYS A 69 13.59 -12.25 -1.11
CA LYS A 69 12.68 -12.93 -0.17
C LYS A 69 11.27 -12.29 -0.09
N HIS A 70 11.17 -11.00 -0.42
CA HIS A 70 9.91 -10.26 -0.42
C HIS A 70 9.13 -10.33 -1.73
N ASP A 71 9.63 -11.06 -2.74
CA ASP A 71 9.05 -11.02 -4.08
C ASP A 71 7.74 -11.76 -4.16
N GLY A 72 7.58 -12.86 -3.43
CA GLY A 72 6.29 -13.55 -3.34
C GLY A 72 5.19 -12.62 -2.83
N VAL A 73 5.47 -11.87 -1.77
CA VAL A 73 4.52 -10.91 -1.17
C VAL A 73 4.21 -9.76 -2.14
N LYS A 74 5.25 -9.12 -2.70
CA LYS A 74 5.07 -8.02 -3.67
C LYS A 74 4.30 -8.46 -4.91
N LEU A 75 4.59 -9.66 -5.40
CA LEU A 75 3.94 -10.22 -6.58
C LEU A 75 2.50 -10.65 -6.28
N GLY A 76 2.19 -11.04 -5.05
CA GLY A 76 0.82 -11.20 -4.55
C GLY A 76 0.02 -9.91 -4.65
N TYR A 77 0.53 -8.80 -4.10
CA TYR A 77 -0.10 -7.49 -4.23
C TYR A 77 -0.23 -7.03 -5.68
N ALA A 78 0.81 -7.22 -6.50
CA ALA A 78 0.78 -6.85 -7.92
C ALA A 78 -0.32 -7.60 -8.69
N ARG A 79 -0.51 -8.90 -8.41
CA ARG A 79 -1.61 -9.68 -9.01
C ARG A 79 -2.97 -9.20 -8.52
N ALA A 80 -3.13 -8.96 -7.21
CA ALA A 80 -4.38 -8.45 -6.66
C ALA A 80 -4.76 -7.09 -7.26
N LEU A 81 -3.78 -6.19 -7.39
CA LEU A 81 -3.95 -4.89 -8.04
C LEU A 81 -4.31 -5.05 -9.53
N ALA A 82 -3.63 -5.93 -10.27
CA ALA A 82 -3.95 -6.17 -11.67
C ALA A 82 -5.40 -6.68 -11.85
N THR A 83 -5.85 -7.60 -10.98
CA THR A 83 -7.24 -8.07 -10.99
C THR A 83 -8.23 -6.94 -10.67
N ALA A 84 -7.95 -6.12 -9.65
CA ALA A 84 -8.80 -4.97 -9.31
C ALA A 84 -8.89 -3.97 -10.46
N VAL A 85 -7.76 -3.65 -11.10
CA VAL A 85 -7.70 -2.79 -12.30
C VAL A 85 -8.52 -3.37 -13.45
N GLN A 86 -8.44 -4.68 -13.67
CA GLN A 86 -9.21 -5.35 -14.73
C GLN A 86 -10.71 -5.31 -14.47
N VAL A 87 -11.16 -5.61 -13.25
CA VAL A 87 -12.58 -5.53 -12.85
C VAL A 87 -13.08 -4.09 -13.00
N HIS A 88 -12.29 -3.11 -12.55
CA HIS A 88 -12.67 -1.71 -12.66
C HIS A 88 -12.78 -1.25 -14.13
N ASN A 89 -11.89 -1.72 -15.01
CA ASN A 89 -11.98 -1.44 -16.44
C ASN A 89 -13.27 -2.01 -17.06
N GLN A 90 -13.69 -3.20 -16.64
CA GLN A 90 -14.94 -3.82 -17.10
C GLN A 90 -16.14 -2.98 -16.68
N VAL A 91 -16.23 -2.60 -15.40
CA VAL A 91 -17.30 -1.72 -14.88
C VAL A 91 -17.37 -0.40 -15.66
N LEU A 92 -16.24 0.25 -15.90
CA LEU A 92 -16.21 1.49 -16.69
C LEU A 92 -16.71 1.29 -18.12
N ARG A 93 -16.31 0.20 -18.78
CA ARG A 93 -16.79 -0.11 -20.14
C ARG A 93 -18.29 -0.37 -20.15
N ASP A 94 -18.81 -1.12 -19.18
CA ASP A 94 -20.23 -1.42 -19.09
C ASP A 94 -21.05 -0.12 -18.91
N MET A 95 -20.57 0.79 -18.05
CA MET A 95 -21.18 2.12 -17.87
C MET A 95 -21.14 2.97 -19.15
N GLU A 96 -19.99 2.99 -19.86
CA GLU A 96 -19.85 3.70 -21.15
C GLU A 96 -20.80 3.11 -22.21
N MET A 97 -20.95 1.78 -22.25
CA MET A 97 -21.86 1.10 -23.17
C MET A 97 -23.32 1.44 -22.90
N GLU A 98 -23.76 1.40 -21.63
CA GLU A 98 -25.11 1.81 -21.24
C GLU A 98 -25.40 3.27 -21.62
N GLU A 99 -24.42 4.16 -21.46
CA GLU A 99 -24.57 5.55 -21.88
C GLU A 99 -24.73 5.70 -23.39
N LEU A 100 -23.92 4.98 -24.17
CA LEU A 100 -24.03 4.96 -25.62
C LEU A 100 -25.39 4.43 -26.08
N GLU A 101 -25.88 3.34 -25.48
CA GLU A 101 -27.20 2.79 -25.76
C GLU A 101 -28.31 3.80 -25.48
N ARG A 102 -28.26 4.49 -24.32
CA ARG A 102 -29.20 5.57 -23.99
C ARG A 102 -29.19 6.69 -25.03
N ARG A 103 -28.00 7.10 -25.47
CA ARG A 103 -27.85 8.17 -26.48
C ARG A 103 -28.36 7.75 -27.85
N ILE A 104 -28.12 6.50 -28.27
CA ILE A 104 -28.61 5.95 -29.54
C ILE A 104 -30.14 5.90 -29.52
N ALA A 105 -30.74 5.36 -28.47
CA ALA A 105 -32.21 5.29 -28.35
C ALA A 105 -32.86 6.69 -28.42
N ALA A 106 -32.27 7.69 -27.76
CA ALA A 106 -32.76 9.06 -27.83
C ALA A 106 -32.68 9.65 -29.25
N LEU A 107 -31.61 9.35 -30.00
CA LEU A 107 -31.44 9.79 -31.39
C LEU A 107 -32.38 9.06 -32.36
N GLU A 108 -32.69 7.79 -32.11
CA GLU A 108 -33.63 7.01 -32.91
C GLU A 108 -35.07 7.50 -32.71
N GLU A 109 -35.46 7.79 -31.47
CA GLU A 109 -36.78 8.35 -31.17
C GLU A 109 -36.93 9.79 -31.70
N ALA A 110 -35.86 10.58 -31.73
CA ALA A 110 -35.88 11.92 -32.34
C ALA A 110 -35.91 11.90 -33.88
N LYS A 111 -35.62 10.75 -34.52
CA LYS A 111 -35.68 10.57 -35.97
C LYS A 111 -37.01 9.97 -36.45
N LYS A 112 -37.82 9.42 -35.55
CA LYS A 112 -39.22 9.06 -35.83
C LYS A 112 -40.09 10.31 -35.88
#